data_AF-A0A2Z6NQR3-F1
#
_entry.id   AF-A0A2Z6NQR3-F1
#
_cell.length_a   1.000
_cell.length_b   1.000
_cell.length_c   1.000
_cell.angle_alpha   90.00
_cell.angle_beta   90.00
_cell.angle_gamma   90.00
#
_symmetry.space_group_name_H-M   'P 1'
#
loop_
_entity.id
_entity.type
_entity.pdbx_description
1 polymer ?
#
loop_
_entity_poly.entity_id
_entity_poly.type
_entity_poly.pdbx_seq_one_letter_code
_entity_poly.pdbx_strand_id
1 'polypeptide(L)'
;MSDKVNDAWKKYLLQLQLHPLRTKAITSAVLAGFSDAVAQKISGVKKLQLRRLLLFMLYGFAYAGPFGHYLHKLMDYLFKGKKGNEAVAKKVFLEQITSSPWNNFFFIMYYGLIIEGRPWSIIMNKVKNDYPSVQLAAWKFWPIVGWVNYQYMPLQFRVLFHSIAGACW
;
A
#
# COMPACT_ATOMS: atom_id res chain seq x y z
N MET A 1 5.21 27.83 -6.97
CA MET A 1 6.04 26.73 -6.42
C MET A 1 7.49 27.07 -6.65
N SER A 2 8.36 26.92 -5.63
CA SER A 2 9.80 27.20 -5.75
C SER A 2 10.45 26.33 -6.84
N ASP A 3 11.37 26.89 -7.63
CA ASP A 3 12.06 26.19 -8.72
C ASP A 3 12.70 24.87 -8.28
N LYS A 4 13.14 24.79 -7.02
CA LYS A 4 13.70 23.58 -6.41
C LYS A 4 12.70 22.43 -6.31
N VAL A 5 11.43 22.72 -6.03
CA VAL A 5 10.36 21.71 -5.95
C VAL A 5 10.05 21.17 -7.33
N ASN A 6 9.99 22.04 -8.33
CA ASN A 6 9.76 21.65 -9.72
C ASN A 6 10.91 20.79 -10.27
N ASP A 7 12.16 21.12 -9.94
CA ASP A 7 13.32 20.33 -10.34
C ASP A 7 13.35 18.95 -9.67
N ALA A 8 13.09 18.89 -8.35
CA ALA A 8 12.99 17.63 -7.63
C ALA A 8 11.86 16.74 -8.18
N TRP A 9 10.71 17.33 -8.50
CA TRP A 9 9.59 16.63 -9.13
C TRP A 9 9.97 16.05 -10.50
N LYS A 10 10.61 16.84 -11.37
CA LYS A 10 11.10 16.36 -12.67
C LYS A 10 12.08 15.19 -12.52
N LYS A 11 13.02 15.28 -11.58
CA LYS A 11 13.97 14.18 -11.28
C LYS A 11 13.25 12.93 -10.80
N TYR A 12 12.25 13.08 -9.93
CA TYR A 12 11.41 11.96 -9.48
C TYR A 12 10.68 11.30 -10.65
N LEU A 13 10.05 12.09 -11.53
CA LEU A 13 9.35 11.58 -12.71
C LEU A 13 10.30 10.83 -13.65
N LEU A 14 11.50 11.36 -13.87
CA LEU A 14 12.53 10.71 -14.68
C LEU A 14 12.93 9.35 -14.08
N GLN A 15 13.16 9.28 -12.77
CA GLN A 15 13.46 8.02 -12.08
C GLN A 15 12.29 7.03 -12.11
N LEU A 16 11.06 7.52 -12.06
CA LEU A 16 9.86 6.70 -12.16
C LEU A 16 9.70 6.09 -13.57
N GLN A 17 10.19 6.77 -14.61
CA GLN A 17 10.22 6.25 -15.98
C GLN A 17 11.40 5.29 -16.22
N LEU A 18 12.62 5.66 -15.81
CA LEU A 18 13.83 4.87 -16.04
C LEU A 18 13.89 3.60 -15.17
N HIS A 19 13.48 3.70 -13.91
CA HIS A 19 13.56 2.60 -12.93
C HIS A 19 12.24 2.45 -12.14
N PRO A 20 11.12 2.09 -12.80
CA PRO A 20 9.79 2.16 -12.23
C PRO A 20 9.61 1.31 -10.97
N LEU A 21 10.18 0.11 -10.92
CA LEU A 21 10.07 -0.78 -9.76
C LEU A 21 10.83 -0.22 -8.55
N ARG A 22 12.10 0.15 -8.75
CA ARG A 22 12.95 0.69 -7.69
C ARG A 22 12.38 1.98 -7.11
N THR A 23 11.95 2.89 -7.99
CA THR A 23 11.37 4.17 -7.56
C THR A 23 10.08 3.95 -6.76
N LYS A 24 9.18 3.08 -7.23
CA LYS A 24 7.95 2.73 -6.48
C LYS A 24 8.25 2.07 -5.13
N ALA A 25 9.21 1.15 -5.08
CA ALA A 25 9.63 0.50 -3.83
C ALA A 25 10.17 1.51 -2.80
N ILE A 26 11.06 2.41 -3.22
CA ILE A 26 11.61 3.45 -2.33
C ILE A 26 10.49 4.40 -1.87
N THR A 27 9.62 4.84 -2.77
CA THR A 27 8.49 5.71 -2.42
C THR A 27 7.55 5.04 -1.41
N SER A 28 7.20 3.77 -1.61
CA SER A 28 6.36 3.02 -0.67
C SER A 28 7.05 2.81 0.68
N ALA A 29 8.37 2.63 0.72
CA ALA A 29 9.13 2.55 1.96
C ALA A 29 9.05 3.85 2.77
N VAL A 30 9.27 5.00 2.11
CA VAL A 30 9.21 6.32 2.76
C VAL A 30 7.81 6.60 3.28
N LEU A 31 6.77 6.31 2.49
CA LEU A 31 5.39 6.52 2.91
C LEU A 31 4.97 5.60 4.07
N ALA A 32 5.39 4.33 4.07
CA ALA A 32 5.13 3.40 5.17
C ALA A 32 5.86 3.80 6.46
N GLY A 33 7.11 4.28 6.35
CA GLY A 33 7.83 4.83 7.50
C GLY A 33 7.18 6.10 8.05
N PHE A 34 6.71 6.99 7.16
CA PHE A 34 5.99 8.19 7.54
C PHE A 34 4.66 7.88 8.23
N SER A 35 3.86 6.95 7.68
CA SER A 35 2.58 6.55 8.28
C SER A 35 2.78 5.96 9.68
N ASP A 36 3.79 5.11 9.86
CA ASP A 36 4.12 4.57 11.17
C ASP A 36 4.61 5.64 12.16
N ALA A 37 5.45 6.59 11.72
CA ALA A 37 5.89 7.69 12.56
C ALA A 37 4.71 8.55 13.06
N VAL A 38 3.75 8.83 12.17
CA VAL A 38 2.50 9.53 12.51
C VAL A 38 1.66 8.70 13.48
N ALA A 39 1.47 7.40 13.20
CA ALA A 39 0.70 6.50 14.07
C ALA A 39 1.29 6.38 15.48
N GLN A 40 2.62 6.30 15.60
CA GLN A 40 3.30 6.29 16.89
C GLN A 40 3.10 7.59 17.67
N LYS A 41 3.13 8.74 16.97
CA LYS A 41 2.90 10.05 17.59
C LYS A 41 1.46 10.20 18.07
N ILE A 42 0.48 9.79 17.26
CA ILE A 42 -0.95 9.81 17.64
C ILE A 42 -1.22 8.86 18.82
N SER A 43 -0.53 7.72 18.86
CA SER A 43 -0.63 6.74 19.95
C SER A 43 0.07 7.19 21.25
N GLY A 44 0.65 8.40 21.29
CA GLY A 44 1.25 8.96 22.50
C GLY A 44 2.60 8.34 22.91
N VAL A 45 3.30 7.68 21.99
CA VAL A 45 4.60 7.05 22.29
C VAL A 45 5.64 8.16 22.55
N LYS A 46 6.21 8.18 23.76
CA LYS A 46 7.17 9.24 24.20
C LYS A 46 8.44 9.30 23.36
N LYS A 47 8.89 8.17 22.82
CA LYS A 47 10.10 8.07 21.97
C LYS A 47 9.80 7.21 20.75
N LEU A 48 10.12 7.73 19.57
CA LEU A 48 9.96 7.03 18.31
C LEU A 48 10.68 5.66 18.34
N GLN A 49 9.93 4.60 18.11
CA GLN A 49 10.42 3.23 18.03
C GLN A 49 11.07 3.01 16.66
N LEU A 50 12.37 3.28 16.57
CA LEU A 50 13.12 3.18 15.31
C LEU A 50 13.06 1.78 14.69
N ARG A 51 13.11 0.71 15.50
CA ARG A 51 13.00 -0.67 14.99
C ARG A 51 11.68 -0.87 14.24
N ARG A 52 10.56 -0.45 14.84
CA ARG A 52 9.22 -0.55 14.23
C ARG A 52 9.14 0.26 12.94
N LEU A 53 9.64 1.50 12.96
CA LEU A 53 9.68 2.36 11.79
C LEU A 53 10.48 1.73 10.64
N LEU A 54 11.68 1.20 10.92
CA LEU A 54 12.51 0.53 9.91
C LEU A 54 11.85 -0.73 9.34
N LEU A 55 11.12 -1.49 10.17
CA LEU A 55 10.35 -2.65 9.71
C LEU A 55 9.20 -2.23 8.79
N PHE A 56 8.46 -1.16 9.12
CA PHE A 56 7.45 -0.60 8.21
C PHE A 56 8.05 -0.12 6.90
N MET A 57 9.20 0.56 6.93
CA MET A 57 9.93 0.95 5.72
C MET A 57 10.34 -0.27 4.90
N LEU A 58 10.84 -1.32 5.53
CA LEU A 58 11.22 -2.57 4.87
C LEU A 58 10.00 -3.27 4.24
N TYR A 59 8.86 -3.29 4.93
CA TYR A 59 7.60 -3.79 4.39
C TYR A 59 7.19 -3.01 3.14
N GLY A 60 7.26 -1.67 3.19
CA GLY A 60 6.99 -0.80 2.05
C GLY A 60 7.92 -1.06 0.86
N PHE A 61 9.22 -1.21 1.14
CA PHE A 61 10.27 -1.42 0.14
C PHE A 61 10.20 -2.81 -0.52
N ALA A 62 10.18 -3.87 0.30
CA ALA A 62 10.36 -5.24 -0.17
C ALA A 62 9.04 -5.88 -0.61
N TYR A 63 7.91 -5.47 -0.03
CA TYR A 63 6.61 -6.07 -0.30
C TYR A 63 5.64 -5.10 -0.97
N ALA A 64 5.20 -4.03 -0.29
CA ALA A 64 4.08 -3.22 -0.76
C ALA A 64 4.32 -2.57 -2.14
N GLY A 65 5.51 -1.98 -2.33
CA GLY A 65 5.90 -1.37 -3.60
C GLY A 65 5.97 -2.38 -4.76
N PRO A 66 6.79 -3.45 -4.65
CA PRO A 66 6.87 -4.49 -5.67
C PRO A 66 5.54 -5.20 -5.94
N PHE A 67 4.82 -5.62 -4.89
CA PHE A 67 3.51 -6.25 -5.01
C PHE A 67 2.54 -5.36 -5.78
N GLY A 68 2.44 -4.08 -5.38
CA GLY A 68 1.61 -3.10 -6.07
C GLY A 68 2.04 -2.91 -7.54
N HIS A 69 3.34 -2.86 -7.84
CA HIS A 69 3.83 -2.73 -9.22
C HIS A 69 3.34 -3.89 -10.11
N TYR A 70 3.54 -5.12 -9.66
CA TYR A 70 3.16 -6.30 -10.43
C TYR A 70 1.65 -6.52 -10.49
N LEU A 71 0.91 -6.22 -9.41
CA LEU A 71 -0.55 -6.30 -9.40
C LEU A 71 -1.17 -5.38 -10.45
N HIS A 72 -0.78 -4.10 -10.49
CA HIS A 72 -1.32 -3.18 -11.48
C HIS A 72 -0.94 -3.59 -12.92
N LYS A 73 0.26 -4.15 -13.11
CA LYS A 73 0.68 -4.67 -14.42
C LYS A 73 -0.15 -5.90 -14.83
N LEU A 74 -0.44 -6.79 -13.89
CA LEU A 74 -1.33 -7.94 -14.11
C LEU A 74 -2.75 -7.47 -14.44
N MET A 75 -3.29 -6.49 -13.70
CA MET A 75 -4.62 -5.94 -13.96
C MET A 75 -4.71 -5.25 -15.33
N ASP A 76 -3.67 -4.54 -15.75
CA ASP A 76 -3.64 -3.95 -17.09
C ASP A 76 -3.49 -5.01 -18.19
N TYR A 77 -2.81 -6.12 -17.93
CA TYR A 77 -2.75 -7.26 -18.84
C TYR A 77 -4.11 -7.99 -18.97
N LEU A 78 -4.76 -8.33 -17.85
CA LEU A 78 -6.04 -9.04 -17.83
C LEU A 78 -7.19 -8.25 -18.47
N PHE A 79 -7.12 -6.91 -18.40
CA PHE A 79 -8.13 -6.02 -18.94
C PHE A 79 -7.61 -5.22 -20.15
N LYS A 80 -6.57 -5.71 -20.82
CA LYS A 80 -6.03 -5.06 -22.03
C LYS A 80 -7.13 -4.88 -23.07
N GLY A 81 -7.25 -3.66 -23.60
CA GLY A 81 -8.27 -3.31 -24.59
C GLY A 81 -9.68 -3.05 -24.02
N LYS A 82 -9.94 -3.34 -22.74
CA LYS A 82 -11.21 -3.02 -22.08
C LYS A 82 -11.15 -1.60 -21.52
N LYS A 83 -12.11 -0.75 -21.91
CA LYS A 83 -12.20 0.65 -21.48
C LYS A 83 -13.56 0.93 -20.82
N GLY A 84 -13.65 2.04 -20.09
CA GLY A 84 -14.88 2.51 -19.46
C GLY A 84 -15.09 1.95 -18.04
N ASN A 85 -16.18 2.41 -17.43
CA ASN A 85 -16.50 2.18 -16.02
C ASN A 85 -16.68 0.69 -15.68
N GLU A 86 -17.14 -0.14 -16.63
CA GLU A 86 -17.28 -1.58 -16.42
C GLU A 86 -15.92 -2.27 -16.22
N ALA A 87 -14.89 -1.87 -16.98
CA ALA A 87 -13.55 -2.41 -16.82
C ALA A 87 -12.96 -2.01 -15.46
N VAL A 88 -13.20 -0.78 -15.02
CA VAL A 88 -12.80 -0.30 -13.68
C VAL A 88 -13.51 -1.09 -12.59
N ALA A 89 -14.83 -1.26 -12.68
CA ALA A 89 -15.62 -2.03 -11.72
C ALA A 89 -15.08 -3.47 -11.56
N LYS A 90 -14.79 -4.15 -12.67
CA LYS A 90 -14.23 -5.51 -12.65
C LYS A 90 -12.83 -5.58 -12.06
N LYS A 91 -11.97 -4.59 -12.33
CA LYS A 91 -10.63 -4.51 -11.72
C LYS A 91 -10.73 -4.35 -10.21
N VAL A 92 -11.53 -3.39 -9.75
CA VAL A 92 -11.77 -3.15 -8.32
C VAL A 92 -12.35 -4.40 -7.67
N PHE A 93 -13.40 -4.99 -8.25
CA PHE A 93 -14.01 -6.20 -7.70
C PHE A 93 -13.00 -7.34 -7.56
N LEU A 94 -12.20 -7.59 -8.60
CA LEU A 94 -11.17 -8.64 -8.57
C LEU A 94 -10.12 -8.38 -7.49
N GLU A 95 -9.65 -7.15 -7.34
CA GLU A 95 -8.73 -6.78 -6.27
C GLU A 95 -9.33 -6.99 -4.88
N GLN A 96 -10.60 -6.62 -4.70
CA GLN A 96 -11.27 -6.71 -3.41
C GLN A 96 -11.54 -8.14 -2.95
N ILE A 97 -11.69 -9.10 -3.86
CA ILE A 97 -11.89 -10.51 -3.50
C ILE A 97 -10.59 -11.32 -3.46
N THR A 98 -9.50 -10.82 -4.06
CA THR A 98 -8.21 -11.55 -4.12
C THR A 98 -7.13 -10.85 -3.29
N SER A 99 -6.69 -9.69 -3.77
CA SER A 99 -5.52 -8.99 -3.28
C SER A 99 -5.79 -8.33 -1.93
N SER A 100 -6.99 -7.80 -1.70
CA SER A 100 -7.35 -7.18 -0.42
C SER A 100 -7.32 -8.19 0.75
N PRO A 101 -8.00 -9.36 0.69
CA PRO A 101 -7.90 -10.39 1.70
C PRO A 101 -6.46 -10.83 1.98
N TRP A 102 -5.70 -11.10 0.91
CA TRP A 102 -4.31 -11.51 1.03
C TRP A 102 -3.45 -10.45 1.72
N ASN A 103 -3.55 -9.18 1.33
CA ASN A 103 -2.77 -8.09 1.92
C ASN A 103 -3.11 -7.88 3.39
N ASN A 104 -4.39 -7.90 3.76
CA ASN A 104 -4.80 -7.75 5.15
C ASN A 104 -4.30 -8.91 6.01
N PHE A 105 -4.42 -10.14 5.52
CA PHE A 105 -3.92 -11.32 6.23
C PHE A 105 -2.41 -11.23 6.41
N PHE A 106 -1.69 -10.98 5.32
CA PHE A 106 -0.24 -10.86 5.33
C PHE A 106 0.25 -9.73 6.24
N PHE A 107 -0.44 -8.59 6.24
CA PHE A 107 -0.10 -7.46 7.12
C PHE A 107 -0.32 -7.80 8.59
N ILE A 108 -1.45 -8.40 8.98
CA ILE A 108 -1.69 -8.81 10.37
C ILE A 108 -0.62 -9.81 10.83
N MET A 109 -0.28 -10.77 9.97
CA MET A 109 0.76 -11.77 10.24
C MET A 109 2.13 -11.11 10.40
N TYR A 110 2.53 -10.25 9.46
CA TYR A 110 3.80 -9.52 9.50
C TYR A 110 3.90 -8.63 10.75
N TYR A 111 2.86 -7.86 11.02
CA TYR A 111 2.80 -6.97 12.17
C TYR A 111 2.90 -7.76 13.49
N GLY A 112 2.12 -8.83 13.63
CA GLY A 112 2.12 -9.63 14.84
C GLY A 112 3.44 -10.38 15.10
N LEU A 113 3.98 -11.04 14.07
CA LEU A 113 5.15 -11.91 14.21
C LEU A 113 6.47 -11.15 14.17
N ILE A 114 6.61 -10.17 13.28
CA ILE A 114 7.89 -9.50 13.02
C ILE A 114 8.01 -8.19 13.78
N ILE A 115 6.94 -7.38 13.79
CA ILE A 115 6.96 -6.07 14.47
C ILE A 115 6.74 -6.23 15.97
N GLU A 116 5.66 -6.89 16.38
CA GLU A 116 5.37 -7.11 17.80
C GLU A 116 6.18 -8.27 18.40
N GLY A 117 6.62 -9.23 17.59
CA GLY A 117 7.39 -10.40 18.06
C GLY A 117 6.56 -11.39 18.87
N ARG A 118 5.24 -11.46 18.65
CA ARG A 118 4.36 -12.37 19.41
C ARG A 118 4.40 -13.80 18.88
N PRO A 119 4.10 -14.80 19.71
CA PRO A 119 3.99 -16.20 19.30
C PRO A 119 2.92 -16.44 18.24
N TRP A 120 3.15 -17.43 17.38
CA TRP A 120 2.24 -17.84 16.30
C TRP A 120 0.81 -18.11 16.77
N SER A 121 0.62 -18.83 17.88
CA SER A 121 -0.70 -19.15 18.42
C SER A 121 -1.52 -17.90 18.77
N ILE A 122 -0.87 -16.88 19.32
CA ILE A 122 -1.51 -15.60 19.67
C ILE A 122 -1.92 -14.87 18.39
N ILE A 123 -1.04 -14.81 17.41
CA ILE A 123 -1.33 -14.12 16.14
C ILE A 123 -2.43 -14.85 15.36
N MET A 124 -2.46 -16.18 15.37
CA MET A 124 -3.50 -16.91 14.65
C MET A 124 -4.87 -16.78 15.31
N ASN A 125 -4.93 -16.70 16.64
CA ASN A 125 -6.15 -16.30 17.34
C ASN A 125 -6.57 -14.86 16.99
N LYS A 126 -5.61 -13.94 16.91
CA LYS A 126 -5.86 -12.55 16.48
C LYS A 126 -6.41 -12.48 15.06
N VAL A 127 -5.84 -13.24 14.12
CA VAL A 127 -6.39 -13.35 12.76
C VAL A 127 -7.81 -13.88 12.83
N LYS A 128 -8.07 -14.98 13.52
CA LYS A 128 -9.42 -15.56 13.59
C LYS A 128 -10.47 -14.57 14.12
N ASN A 129 -10.11 -13.75 15.10
CA ASN A 129 -11.05 -12.87 15.78
C ASN A 129 -11.16 -11.48 15.13
N ASP A 130 -10.04 -10.89 14.73
CA ASP A 130 -9.98 -9.50 14.28
C ASP A 130 -10.06 -9.38 12.75
N TYR A 131 -9.57 -10.37 12.01
CA TYR A 131 -9.51 -10.32 10.55
C TYR A 131 -10.87 -10.07 9.88
N PRO A 132 -11.99 -10.70 10.29
CA PRO A 132 -13.29 -10.42 9.67
C PRO A 132 -13.69 -8.95 9.81
N SER A 133 -13.45 -8.34 10.98
CA SER A 133 -13.72 -6.92 11.23
C SER A 133 -12.83 -6.03 10.36
N VAL A 134 -11.53 -6.30 10.32
CA VAL A 134 -10.56 -5.58 9.48
C VAL A 134 -10.92 -5.69 7.99
N GLN A 135 -11.30 -6.88 7.53
CA GLN A 135 -11.66 -7.11 6.13
C GLN A 135 -12.96 -6.39 5.74
N LEU A 136 -13.98 -6.40 6.62
CA LEU A 136 -15.22 -5.67 6.38
C LEU A 136 -14.98 -4.16 6.31
N ALA A 137 -14.13 -3.63 7.19
CA ALA A 137 -13.76 -2.22 7.14
C ALA A 137 -12.99 -1.91 5.83
N ALA A 138 -12.06 -2.79 5.44
CA ALA A 138 -11.30 -2.64 4.20
C ALA A 138 -12.22 -2.65 2.96
N TRP A 139 -13.25 -3.49 2.93
CA TRP A 139 -14.25 -3.50 1.87
C TRP A 139 -15.15 -2.27 1.83
N LYS A 140 -15.18 -1.42 2.87
CA LYS A 140 -15.87 -0.12 2.81
C LYS A 140 -14.98 0.98 2.24
N PHE A 141 -13.69 0.95 2.54
CA PHE A 141 -12.74 2.00 2.18
C PHE A 141 -12.08 1.76 0.82
N TRP A 142 -11.51 0.57 0.61
CA TRP A 142 -10.65 0.29 -0.54
C TRP A 142 -11.37 0.23 -1.90
N PRO A 143 -12.67 -0.12 -2.05
CA PRO A 143 -13.29 -0.05 -3.36
C PRO A 143 -13.39 1.38 -3.90
N ILE A 144 -13.61 2.36 -3.01
CA ILE A 144 -13.69 3.77 -3.37
C ILE A 144 -12.31 4.26 -3.84
N VAL A 145 -11.27 3.94 -3.06
CA VAL A 145 -9.87 4.24 -3.42
C VAL A 145 -9.48 3.57 -4.73
N GLY A 146 -9.79 2.28 -4.89
CA GLY A 146 -9.49 1.52 -6.10
C GLY A 146 -10.19 2.11 -7.33
N TRP A 147 -11.45 2.52 -7.21
CA TRP A 147 -12.18 3.17 -8.29
C TRP A 147 -11.50 4.45 -8.75
N VAL A 148 -11.18 5.34 -7.79
CA VAL A 148 -10.48 6.61 -8.09
C VAL A 148 -9.12 6.34 -8.73
N ASN A 149 -8.39 5.35 -8.23
CA ASN A 149 -7.07 4.98 -8.75
C ASN A 149 -7.14 4.51 -10.21
N TYR A 150 -8.06 3.59 -10.52
CA TYR A 150 -8.19 3.05 -11.87
C TYR A 150 -8.79 4.03 -12.88
N GLN A 151 -9.70 4.89 -12.43
CA GLN A 151 -10.38 5.86 -13.30
C GLN A 151 -9.49 7.07 -13.62
N TYR A 152 -8.77 7.60 -12.62
CA TYR A 152 -8.12 8.91 -12.75
C TYR A 152 -6.59 8.87 -12.72
N MET A 153 -5.97 7.84 -12.11
CA MET A 153 -4.52 7.83 -11.94
C MET A 153 -3.79 7.14 -13.10
N PRO A 154 -2.78 7.80 -13.70
CA PRO A 154 -1.85 7.17 -14.63
C PRO A 154 -1.11 5.99 -13.97
N LEU A 155 -0.80 4.95 -14.75
CA LEU A 155 -0.18 3.70 -14.27
C LEU A 155 1.09 3.93 -13.43
N GLN A 156 1.89 4.95 -13.76
CA GLN A 156 3.09 5.25 -12.99
C GLN A 156 2.78 5.73 -11.56
N PHE A 157 1.66 6.41 -11.34
CA PHE A 157 1.29 6.99 -10.04
C PHE A 157 0.36 6.13 -9.21
N ARG A 158 -0.22 5.05 -9.76
CA ARG A 158 -1.18 4.22 -9.04
C ARG A 158 -0.65 3.67 -7.71
N VAL A 159 0.62 3.28 -7.67
CA VAL A 159 1.27 2.78 -6.44
C VAL A 159 1.51 3.91 -5.43
N LEU A 160 1.88 5.10 -5.91
CA LEU A 160 2.03 6.29 -5.06
C LEU A 160 0.69 6.67 -4.43
N PHE A 161 -0.37 6.76 -5.23
CA PHE A 161 -1.73 7.07 -4.76
C PHE A 161 -2.22 6.04 -3.75
N HIS A 162 -2.09 4.75 -4.06
CA HIS A 162 -2.46 3.67 -3.16
C HIS A 162 -1.68 3.71 -1.83
N SER A 163 -0.38 4.04 -1.88
CA SER A 163 0.47 4.17 -0.68
C SER A 163 0.06 5.36 0.19
N ILE A 164 -0.34 6.49 -0.42
CA ILE A 164 -0.87 7.65 0.30
C ILE A 164 -2.22 7.31 0.95
N ALA A 165 -3.14 6.68 0.20
CA ALA A 165 -4.42 6.24 0.75
C ALA A 165 -4.24 5.23 1.90
N GLY A 166 -3.27 4.32 1.77
CA GLY A 166 -2.91 3.37 2.81
C GLY A 166 -2.28 4.00 4.05
N ALA A 167 -1.68 5.19 3.94
CA ALA A 167 -1.22 5.92 5.12
C ALA A 167 -2.37 6.53 5.94
N CYS A 168 -3.54 6.72 5.32
CA CYS A 168 -4.76 7.19 5.97
C CYS A 168 -5.66 6.05 6.47
N TRP A 169 -5.36 4.81 6.09
CA TRP A 169 -6.07 3.58 6.48
C TRP A 169 -5.52 3.04 7.79
#